data_AF-A0AAD0TXZ6-F1
#
_entry.id   AF-A0AAD0TXZ6-F1
#
_cell.length_a   1.000
_cell.length_b   1.000
_cell.length_c   1.000
_cell.angle_alpha   90.00
_cell.angle_beta   90.00
_cell.angle_gamma   90.00
#
_symmetry.space_group_name_H-M   'P 1'
#
loop_
_entity.id
_entity.type
_entity.pdbx_description
1 polymer ?
#
loop_
_entity_poly.entity_id
_entity_poly.type
_entity_poly.pdbx_seq_one_letter_code
_entity_poly.pdbx_strand_id
1 'polypeptide(L)'
;MRLNDFNLFYIPKLHTQAYKLLSLLLDNDEVSEAELTRIFNGRQRSPIQSLGGDKYCWNIINHTNDKGVIFARSLDPRHKSGSKLDDAKARAERKSEYKQDSHKLAKQGRIRESKAFLESIRAKSELAELVNDAANDDHYNQQTKNEKATTAATVTASNSNTGEESLTTSHQPKKESCE
;
A
#
# COMPACT_ATOMS: atom_id res chain seq x y z
N MET A 1 -33.77 27.03 -8.62
CA MET A 1 -34.28 25.95 -7.76
C MET A 1 -33.68 26.13 -6.37
N ARG A 2 -34.44 26.01 -5.28
CA ARG A 2 -33.93 26.17 -3.91
C ARG A 2 -33.69 24.79 -3.29
N LEU A 3 -32.75 24.68 -2.34
CA LEU A 3 -32.45 23.40 -1.67
C LEU A 3 -33.66 22.76 -0.97
N ASN A 4 -34.65 23.56 -0.58
CA ASN A 4 -35.89 23.08 0.05
C ASN A 4 -36.82 22.34 -0.92
N ASP A 5 -36.58 22.42 -2.23
CA ASP A 5 -37.37 21.73 -3.24
C ASP A 5 -36.99 20.24 -3.37
N PHE A 6 -35.86 19.84 -2.77
CA PHE A 6 -35.34 18.48 -2.80
C PHE A 6 -35.72 17.69 -1.54
N ASN A 7 -35.66 16.36 -1.66
CA ASN A 7 -35.77 15.49 -0.50
C ASN A 7 -34.56 15.69 0.43
N LEU A 8 -34.84 16.09 1.68
CA LEU A 8 -33.85 16.38 2.72
C LEU A 8 -32.85 15.25 2.96
N PHE A 9 -33.21 13.99 2.68
CA PHE A 9 -32.30 12.84 2.79
C PHE A 9 -31.04 12.99 1.94
N TYR A 10 -31.17 13.63 0.77
CA TYR A 10 -30.05 13.83 -0.17
C TYR A 10 -29.30 15.16 0.05
N ILE A 11 -29.75 15.99 0.98
CA ILE A 11 -29.14 17.27 1.29
C ILE A 11 -28.14 17.09 2.45
N PRO A 12 -26.86 17.48 2.30
CA PRO A 12 -25.92 17.47 3.41
C PRO A 12 -26.35 18.45 4.53
N LYS A 13 -25.83 18.25 5.74
CA LYS A 13 -26.12 19.18 6.86
C LYS A 13 -25.58 20.58 6.56
N LEU A 14 -26.34 21.61 6.92
CA LEU A 14 -26.07 23.04 6.62
C LEU A 14 -24.63 23.50 6.93
N HIS A 15 -24.05 23.03 8.03
CA HIS A 15 -22.71 23.44 8.49
C HIS A 15 -21.55 22.66 7.83
N THR A 16 -21.83 21.78 6.86
CA THR A 16 -20.81 20.94 6.23
C THR A 16 -20.25 21.57 4.96
N GLN A 17 -18.97 21.29 4.65
CA GLN A 17 -18.36 21.72 3.39
C GLN A 17 -19.09 21.14 2.17
N ALA A 18 -19.69 19.95 2.29
CA ALA A 18 -20.50 19.35 1.24
C ALA A 18 -21.76 20.17 0.94
N TYR A 19 -22.43 20.70 1.97
CA TYR A 19 -23.57 21.60 1.78
C TYR A 19 -23.16 22.89 1.07
N LYS A 20 -22.05 23.50 1.50
CA LYS A 20 -21.50 24.70 0.86
C LYS A 20 -21.19 24.47 -0.62
N LEU A 21 -20.56 23.34 -0.95
CA LEU A 21 -20.25 22.96 -2.33
C LEU A 21 -21.52 22.72 -3.15
N LEU A 22 -22.50 22.02 -2.61
CA LEU A 22 -23.77 21.76 -3.29
C LEU A 22 -24.50 23.07 -3.61
N SER A 23 -24.56 23.99 -2.64
CA SER A 23 -25.18 25.31 -2.84
C SER A 23 -24.50 26.06 -3.98
N LEU A 24 -23.16 26.10 -3.96
CA LEU A 24 -22.37 26.74 -5.01
C LEU A 24 -22.63 26.16 -6.40
N LEU A 25 -22.74 24.83 -6.52
CA LEU A 25 -23.03 24.15 -7.80
C LEU A 25 -24.49 24.28 -8.25
N LEU A 26 -25.43 24.50 -7.33
CA LEU A 26 -26.82 24.78 -7.67
C LEU A 26 -26.97 26.20 -8.21
N ASP A 27 -26.31 27.16 -7.57
CA ASP A 27 -26.40 28.59 -7.89
C ASP A 27 -25.67 28.96 -9.19
N ASN A 28 -24.68 28.18 -9.61
CA ASN A 28 -23.87 28.44 -10.80
C ASN A 28 -23.98 27.29 -11.80
N ASP A 29 -24.05 27.58 -13.10
CA ASP A 29 -24.07 26.54 -14.13
C ASP A 29 -22.77 25.73 -14.17
N GLU A 30 -21.65 26.41 -13.93
CA GLU A 30 -20.32 25.82 -13.88
C GLU A 30 -19.47 26.58 -12.87
N VAL A 31 -18.58 25.87 -12.18
CA VAL A 31 -17.66 26.43 -11.18
C VAL A 31 -16.24 26.01 -11.54
N SER A 32 -15.36 26.99 -11.73
CA SER A 32 -13.96 26.71 -12.07
C SER A 32 -13.20 26.01 -10.95
N GLU A 33 -12.20 25.20 -11.30
CA GLU A 33 -11.31 24.55 -10.33
C GLU A 33 -10.53 25.58 -9.50
N ALA A 34 -10.15 26.70 -10.10
CA ALA A 34 -9.47 27.80 -9.41
C ALA A 34 -10.37 28.41 -8.32
N GLU A 35 -11.65 28.62 -8.64
CA GLU A 35 -12.62 29.09 -7.68
C GLU A 35 -12.88 28.09 -6.55
N LEU A 36 -13.04 26.80 -6.87
CA LEU A 36 -13.16 25.76 -5.85
C LEU A 36 -11.93 25.72 -4.94
N THR A 37 -10.73 25.79 -5.51
CA THR A 37 -9.48 25.82 -4.75
C THR A 37 -9.42 27.03 -3.82
N ARG A 38 -9.86 28.21 -4.29
CA ARG A 38 -9.95 29.43 -3.49
C ARG A 38 -10.98 29.31 -2.36
N ILE A 39 -12.17 28.78 -2.62
CA ILE A 39 -13.27 28.72 -1.64
C ILE A 39 -13.04 27.64 -0.56
N PHE A 40 -12.39 26.54 -0.94
CA PHE A 40 -12.16 25.37 -0.08
C PHE A 40 -10.70 25.24 0.37
N ASN A 41 -9.84 26.22 0.07
CA ASN A 41 -8.40 26.19 0.40
C ASN A 41 -7.71 24.90 -0.07
N GLY A 42 -8.01 24.43 -1.28
CA GLY A 42 -7.50 23.17 -1.84
C GLY A 42 -8.10 21.89 -1.25
N ARG A 43 -9.08 21.99 -0.33
CA ARG A 43 -9.70 20.84 0.36
C ARG A 43 -11.03 20.40 -0.24
N GLN A 44 -11.33 20.78 -1.50
CA GLN A 44 -12.58 20.46 -2.20
C GLN A 44 -12.79 18.97 -2.48
N ARG A 45 -11.74 18.14 -2.41
CA ARG A 45 -11.86 16.69 -2.67
C ARG A 45 -12.87 15.99 -1.76
N SER A 46 -12.79 16.24 -0.45
CA SER A 46 -13.68 15.61 0.53
C SER A 46 -15.16 15.96 0.32
N PRO A 47 -15.56 17.24 0.14
CA PRO A 47 -16.95 17.57 -0.15
C PRO A 47 -17.42 17.01 -1.50
N ILE A 48 -16.58 17.00 -2.55
CA ILE A 48 -16.92 16.37 -3.84
C ILE A 48 -17.22 14.88 -3.66
N GLN A 49 -16.32 14.15 -2.97
CA GLN A 49 -16.50 12.72 -2.69
C GLN A 49 -17.73 12.45 -1.83
N SER A 50 -18.01 13.32 -0.86
CA SER A 50 -19.19 13.20 -0.01
C SER A 50 -20.47 13.33 -0.84
N LEU A 51 -20.57 14.37 -1.68
CA LEU A 51 -21.72 14.63 -2.54
C LEU A 51 -21.95 13.51 -3.56
N GLY A 52 -20.89 13.09 -4.25
CA GLY A 52 -20.95 12.04 -5.27
C GLY A 52 -20.92 10.62 -4.73
N GLY A 53 -20.89 10.44 -3.41
CA GLY A 53 -20.84 9.13 -2.75
C GLY A 53 -22.21 8.48 -2.54
N ASP A 54 -22.22 7.32 -1.90
CA ASP A 54 -23.40 6.46 -1.70
C ASP A 54 -24.58 7.12 -0.97
N LYS A 55 -24.29 8.10 -0.11
CA LYS A 55 -25.31 8.74 0.72
C LYS A 55 -26.15 9.74 -0.07
N TYR A 56 -25.50 10.65 -0.80
CA TYR A 56 -26.19 11.77 -1.43
C TYR A 56 -26.37 11.58 -2.93
N CYS A 57 -25.44 10.88 -3.60
CA CYS A 57 -25.50 10.54 -5.02
C CYS A 57 -25.74 11.74 -5.96
N TRP A 58 -25.21 12.92 -5.63
CA TRP A 58 -25.23 14.05 -6.56
C TRP A 58 -24.29 13.76 -7.72
N ASN A 59 -24.80 13.85 -8.94
CA ASN A 59 -23.98 13.67 -10.13
C ASN A 59 -23.25 14.98 -10.45
N ILE A 60 -21.93 14.96 -10.31
CA ILE A 60 -21.05 16.10 -10.56
C ILE A 60 -20.22 15.78 -11.79
N ILE A 61 -20.38 16.61 -12.82
CA ILE A 61 -19.70 16.48 -14.10
C ILE A 61 -18.37 17.24 -14.00
N ASN A 62 -17.27 16.56 -14.37
CA ASN A 62 -15.96 17.19 -14.48
C ASN A 62 -15.74 17.65 -15.92
N HIS A 63 -15.40 18.93 -16.10
CA HIS A 63 -14.99 19.46 -17.39
C HIS A 63 -13.47 19.43 -17.47
N THR A 64 -12.96 18.72 -18.47
CA THR A 64 -11.52 18.49 -18.67
C THR A 64 -11.03 19.11 -19.96
N ASN A 65 -9.81 19.63 -19.96
CA ASN A 65 -9.14 20.07 -21.18
C ASN A 65 -8.59 18.87 -21.99
N ASP A 66 -7.97 19.14 -23.13
CA ASP A 66 -7.37 18.13 -24.02
C ASP A 66 -6.29 17.27 -23.36
N LYS A 67 -5.74 17.72 -22.22
CA LYS A 67 -4.75 16.98 -21.42
C LYS A 67 -5.37 16.15 -20.29
N GLY A 68 -6.71 16.12 -20.21
CA GLY A 68 -7.44 15.43 -19.14
C GLY A 68 -7.42 16.16 -17.79
N VAL A 69 -6.93 17.39 -17.73
CA VAL A 69 -6.90 18.19 -16.49
C VAL A 69 -8.26 18.83 -16.28
N ILE A 70 -8.84 18.61 -15.10
CA ILE A 70 -10.13 19.20 -14.73
C ILE A 70 -9.94 20.71 -14.54
N PHE A 71 -10.63 21.52 -15.34
CA PHE A 71 -10.60 22.98 -15.22
C PHE A 71 -11.86 23.53 -14.55
N ALA A 72 -12.95 22.76 -14.53
CA ALA A 72 -14.20 23.17 -13.92
C ALA A 72 -15.13 21.98 -13.61
N ARG A 73 -16.19 22.23 -12.86
CA ARG A 73 -17.23 21.26 -12.54
C ARG A 73 -18.61 21.87 -12.62
N SER A 74 -19.59 21.06 -12.98
CA SER A 74 -21.01 21.41 -12.92
C SER A 74 -21.81 20.29 -12.29
N LEU A 75 -23.04 20.63 -11.89
CA LEU A 75 -24.04 19.63 -11.51
C LEU A 75 -24.69 19.08 -12.79
N ASP A 76 -25.09 17.81 -12.80
CA ASP A 76 -25.90 17.26 -13.88
C ASP A 76 -27.17 18.11 -14.06
N PRO A 77 -27.49 18.60 -15.28
CA PRO A 77 -28.62 19.49 -15.51
C PRO A 77 -29.96 18.94 -15.03
N ARG A 78 -30.12 17.61 -14.97
CA ARG A 78 -31.32 16.94 -14.46
C ARG A 78 -31.60 17.26 -12.99
N HIS A 79 -30.57 17.58 -12.21
CA HIS A 79 -30.73 18.04 -10.84
C HIS A 79 -31.31 19.46 -10.75
N LYS A 80 -31.19 20.26 -11.81
CA LYS A 80 -31.68 21.65 -11.87
C LYS A 80 -33.00 21.80 -12.62
N SER A 81 -33.51 20.73 -13.25
CA SER A 81 -34.72 20.79 -14.10
C SER A 81 -36.02 21.01 -13.31
N GLY A 82 -36.00 20.86 -11.98
CA GLY A 82 -37.20 20.88 -11.14
C GLY A 82 -38.02 19.59 -11.19
N SER A 83 -37.71 18.67 -12.12
CA SER A 83 -38.36 17.37 -12.22
C SER A 83 -37.80 16.41 -11.18
N LYS A 84 -38.67 15.98 -10.26
CA LYS A 84 -38.32 14.95 -9.25
C LYS A 84 -37.89 13.63 -9.90
N LEU A 85 -38.46 13.29 -11.06
CA LEU A 85 -38.14 12.07 -11.78
C LEU A 85 -36.74 12.14 -12.39
N ASP A 86 -36.36 13.29 -12.95
CA ASP A 86 -35.04 13.47 -13.55
C ASP A 86 -33.94 13.48 -12.48
N ASP A 87 -34.16 14.17 -11.36
CA ASP A 87 -33.27 14.13 -10.20
C ASP A 87 -33.09 12.70 -9.68
N ALA A 88 -34.20 11.95 -9.52
CA ALA A 88 -34.16 10.57 -9.05
C ALA A 88 -33.39 9.64 -10.03
N LYS A 89 -33.59 9.79 -11.34
CA LYS A 89 -32.85 9.03 -12.36
C LYS A 89 -31.35 9.34 -12.30
N ALA A 90 -30.98 10.62 -12.27
CA ALA A 90 -29.58 11.04 -12.18
C ALA A 90 -28.90 10.49 -10.92
N ARG A 91 -29.59 10.49 -9.78
CA ARG A 91 -29.09 9.86 -8.54
C ARG A 91 -28.94 8.35 -8.64
N ALA A 92 -29.90 7.67 -9.26
CA ALA A 92 -29.85 6.21 -9.42
C ALA A 92 -28.69 5.78 -10.31
N GLU A 93 -28.47 6.48 -11.42
CA GLU A 93 -27.33 6.29 -12.31
C GLU A 93 -26.00 6.52 -11.56
N ARG A 94 -25.88 7.65 -10.87
CA ARG A 94 -24.69 7.98 -10.08
C ARG A 94 -24.40 6.94 -9.00
N LYS A 95 -25.43 6.42 -8.34
CA LYS A 95 -25.30 5.34 -7.35
C LYS A 95 -24.80 4.04 -7.97
N SER A 96 -25.34 3.68 -9.14
CA SER A 96 -24.90 2.50 -9.89
C SER A 96 -23.41 2.57 -10.22
N GLU A 97 -22.96 3.68 -10.81
CA GLU A 97 -21.54 3.93 -11.11
C GLU A 97 -20.67 3.86 -9.86
N TYR A 98 -21.07 4.54 -8.78
CA TYR A 98 -20.32 4.51 -7.52
C TYR A 98 -20.11 3.09 -6.99
N LYS A 99 -21.14 2.22 -7.08
CA LYS A 99 -21.03 0.82 -6.65
C LYS A 99 -20.16 -0.01 -7.59
N GLN A 100 -20.20 0.27 -8.90
CA GLN A 100 -19.28 -0.36 -9.86
C GLN A 100 -17.82 0.00 -9.56
N ASP A 101 -17.52 1.28 -9.34
CA ASP A 101 -16.18 1.76 -8.96
C ASP A 101 -15.72 1.14 -7.63
N SER A 102 -16.60 1.12 -6.63
CA SER A 102 -16.34 0.49 -5.34
C SER A 102 -16.01 -1.00 -5.49
N HIS A 103 -16.77 -1.73 -6.32
CA HIS A 103 -16.49 -3.13 -6.62
C HIS A 103 -15.13 -3.32 -7.29
N LYS A 104 -14.77 -2.48 -8.27
CA LYS A 104 -13.46 -2.51 -8.95
C LYS A 104 -12.32 -2.27 -7.96
N LEU A 105 -12.45 -1.26 -7.09
CA LEU A 105 -11.48 -0.96 -6.04
C LEU A 105 -11.32 -2.12 -5.05
N ALA A 106 -12.43 -2.76 -4.64
CA ALA A 106 -12.41 -3.91 -3.76
C ALA A 106 -11.70 -5.12 -4.40
N LYS A 107 -11.98 -5.42 -5.67
CA LYS A 107 -11.25 -6.47 -6.43
C LYS A 107 -9.74 -6.21 -6.44
N GLN A 108 -9.34 -4.97 -6.71
CA GLN A 108 -7.93 -4.58 -6.70
C GLN A 108 -7.31 -4.63 -5.30
N GLY A 109 -8.08 -4.29 -4.26
CA GLY A 109 -7.67 -4.42 -2.86
C GLY A 109 -7.35 -5.87 -2.49
N ARG A 110 -8.24 -6.80 -2.86
CA ARG A 110 -8.07 -8.24 -2.64
C ARG A 110 -6.79 -8.80 -3.30
N ILE A 111 -6.50 -8.38 -4.53
CA ILE A 111 -5.26 -8.79 -5.23
C ILE A 111 -4.02 -8.26 -4.49
N ARG A 112 -4.06 -6.99 -4.09
CA ARG A 112 -2.96 -6.34 -3.34
C ARG A 112 -2.72 -6.99 -1.98
N GLU A 113 -3.79 -7.34 -1.27
CA GLU A 113 -3.72 -8.02 0.03
C GLU A 113 -3.03 -9.39 -0.08
N SER A 114 -3.45 -10.22 -1.04
CA SER A 114 -2.83 -11.53 -1.27
C SER A 114 -1.33 -11.43 -1.58
N LYS A 115 -0.95 -10.46 -2.44
CA LYS A 115 0.47 -10.19 -2.73
C LYS A 115 1.23 -9.76 -1.47
N ALA A 116 0.70 -8.78 -0.73
CA ALA A 116 1.35 -8.29 0.49
C ALA A 116 1.50 -9.38 1.56
N PHE A 117 0.54 -10.30 1.65
CA PHE A 117 0.61 -11.46 2.54
C PHE A 117 1.78 -12.38 2.18
N LEU A 118 1.93 -12.76 0.91
CA LEU A 118 3.05 -13.60 0.45
C LEU A 118 4.41 -12.92 0.65
N GLU A 119 4.50 -11.62 0.34
CA GLU A 119 5.70 -10.82 0.58
C GLU A 119 6.06 -10.78 2.08
N SER A 120 5.05 -10.68 2.95
CA SER A 120 5.27 -10.71 4.41
C SER A 120 5.79 -12.06 4.91
N ILE A 121 5.34 -13.18 4.33
CA ILE A 121 5.85 -14.52 4.67
C ILE A 121 7.29 -14.67 4.21
N ARG A 122 7.59 -14.24 2.97
CA ARG A 122 8.94 -14.32 2.43
C ARG A 122 9.92 -13.51 3.26
N ALA A 123 9.60 -12.24 3.56
CA ALA A 123 10.44 -11.39 4.39
C ALA A 123 10.68 -11.97 5.79
N LYS A 124 9.67 -12.63 6.38
CA LYS A 124 9.84 -13.35 7.67
C LYS A 124 10.77 -14.55 7.55
N SER A 125 10.72 -15.28 6.43
CA SER A 125 11.58 -16.44 6.19
C SER A 125 13.02 -16.01 5.98
N GLU A 126 13.25 -14.98 5.15
CA GLU A 126 14.57 -14.36 4.93
C GLU A 126 15.19 -13.86 6.25
N LEU A 127 14.39 -13.23 7.11
CA LEU A 127 14.85 -12.81 8.44
C LEU A 127 15.24 -14.01 9.32
N ALA A 128 14.46 -15.08 9.30
CA ALA A 128 14.74 -16.29 10.08
C ALA A 128 16.03 -16.97 9.62
N GLU A 129 16.28 -17.04 8.30
CA GLU A 129 17.52 -17.55 7.72
C GLU A 129 18.72 -16.72 8.20
N LEU A 130 18.67 -15.39 8.08
CA LEU A 130 19.77 -14.52 8.55
C LEU A 130 20.04 -14.64 10.06
N VAL A 131 19.00 -14.80 10.88
CA VAL A 131 19.15 -15.00 12.32
C VAL A 131 19.76 -16.37 12.65
N ASN A 132 19.37 -17.43 11.93
CA ASN A 132 19.95 -18.75 12.08
C ASN A 132 21.43 -18.78 11.65
N ASP A 133 21.76 -18.13 10.54
CA ASP A 133 23.13 -18.01 10.06
C ASP A 133 23.99 -17.24 11.06
N ALA A 134 23.48 -16.13 11.61
CA ALA A 134 24.17 -15.38 12.66
C ALA A 134 24.38 -16.20 13.95
N ALA A 135 23.41 -17.05 14.34
CA ALA A 135 23.54 -17.92 15.50
C ALA A 135 24.56 -19.07 15.29
N ASN A 136 24.67 -19.57 14.05
CA ASN A 136 25.63 -20.62 13.69
C ASN A 136 27.07 -20.10 13.54
N ASP A 137 27.27 -18.87 13.06
CA ASP A 137 28.59 -18.25 12.95
C ASP A 137 29.28 -18.05 14.31
N ASP A 138 28.51 -17.75 15.36
CA ASP A 138 29.03 -17.64 16.73
C ASP A 138 29.48 -18.99 17.31
N HIS A 139 28.76 -20.07 16.99
CA HIS A 139 29.08 -21.42 17.47
C HIS A 139 30.35 -21.98 16.80
N TYR A 140 30.49 -21.84 15.48
CA TYR A 140 31.68 -22.29 14.75
C TYR A 140 32.94 -21.52 15.17
N ASN A 141 32.82 -20.22 15.46
CA ASN A 141 33.96 -19.42 15.94
C ASN A 141 34.38 -19.76 17.37
N GLN A 142 33.47 -20.23 18.23
CA GLN A 142 33.84 -20.70 19.58
C GLN A 142 34.48 -22.09 19.53
N GLN A 143 33.96 -23.01 18.71
CA GLN A 143 34.50 -24.35 18.58
C GLN A 143 35.91 -24.34 17.96
N THR A 144 36.13 -23.55 16.90
CA THR A 144 37.47 -23.38 16.30
C THR A 144 38.47 -22.68 17.23
N LYS A 145 38.03 -21.74 18.07
CA LYS A 145 38.89 -21.12 19.10
C LYS A 145 39.23 -22.12 20.21
N ASN A 146 38.28 -22.94 20.65
CA ASN A 146 38.49 -23.96 21.68
C ASN A 146 39.38 -25.11 21.18
N GLU A 147 39.23 -25.53 19.92
CA GLU A 147 40.11 -26.51 19.27
C GLU A 147 41.53 -25.98 19.07
N LYS A 148 41.70 -24.70 18.65
CA LYS A 148 43.02 -24.05 18.59
C LYS A 148 43.68 -23.93 19.96
N ALA A 149 42.92 -23.57 21.00
CA ALA A 149 43.44 -23.46 22.37
C ALA A 149 43.87 -24.83 22.94
N THR A 150 43.10 -25.89 22.66
CA THR A 150 43.42 -27.26 23.10
C THR A 150 44.64 -27.84 22.36
N THR A 151 44.77 -27.55 21.06
CA THR A 151 45.92 -27.98 20.25
C THR A 151 47.20 -27.22 20.65
N ALA A 152 47.12 -25.92 20.91
CA ALA A 152 48.25 -25.13 21.39
C ALA A 152 48.73 -25.56 22.79
N ALA A 153 47.82 -25.90 23.70
CA ALA A 153 48.18 -26.42 25.03
C ALA A 153 48.87 -27.81 24.95
N THR A 154 48.41 -28.69 24.05
CA THR A 154 49.00 -30.02 23.84
C THR A 154 50.38 -29.95 23.18
N VAL A 155 50.61 -29.00 22.26
CA VAL A 155 51.92 -28.79 21.62
C VAL A 155 52.94 -28.20 22.61
N THR A 156 52.50 -27.42 23.61
CA THR A 156 53.40 -26.83 24.61
C THR A 156 53.83 -27.84 25.69
N ALA A 157 53.07 -28.92 25.90
CA ALA A 157 53.37 -29.96 26.90
C ALA A 157 54.36 -31.05 26.42
N SER A 158 54.63 -31.16 25.11
CA SER A 158 55.46 -32.26 24.55
C SER A 158 56.93 -31.91 24.33
N ASN A 159 57.38 -30.68 24.63
CA ASN A 159 58.79 -30.29 24.50
C ASN A 159 59.53 -30.40 25.84
N SER A 160 59.55 -31.59 26.43
CA SER A 160 60.56 -31.99 27.42
C SER A 160 60.67 -33.51 27.46
N ASN A 161 61.40 -34.10 26.51
CA ASN A 161 62.34 -35.18 26.85
C ASN A 161 63.30 -35.50 25.70
N THR A 162 64.57 -35.53 26.09
CA THR A 162 65.79 -35.80 25.34
C THR A 162 65.99 -37.31 25.17
N GLY A 163 66.52 -37.77 24.04
CA GLY A 163 67.23 -39.06 23.98
C GLY A 163 66.99 -39.95 22.74
N GLU A 164 67.93 -39.86 21.81
CA GLU A 164 68.58 -40.92 21.02
C GLU A 164 67.85 -42.00 20.17
N GLU A 165 68.47 -42.19 19.00
CA GLU A 165 68.62 -43.40 18.17
C GLU A 165 67.51 -43.92 17.24
N SER A 166 67.76 -43.63 15.96
CA SER A 166 68.05 -44.62 14.89
C SER A 166 66.94 -45.23 14.03
N LEU A 167 67.32 -45.35 12.74
CA LEU A 167 66.88 -46.27 11.68
C LEU A 167 65.55 -46.03 10.92
N THR A 168 65.74 -45.40 9.75
CA THR A 168 65.43 -45.87 8.39
C THR A 168 64.00 -46.21 7.94
N THR A 169 63.57 -45.47 6.89
CA THR A 169 62.88 -45.90 5.64
C THR A 169 61.52 -46.62 5.77
N SER A 170 60.46 -46.40 5.00
CA SER A 170 60.30 -45.96 3.61
C SER A 170 58.79 -45.76 3.26
N HIS A 171 58.54 -45.10 2.12
CA HIS A 171 57.34 -45.14 1.25
C HIS A 171 56.07 -44.33 1.58
N GLN A 172 55.93 -43.23 0.85
CA GLN A 172 54.69 -42.84 0.13
C GLN A 172 54.80 -43.33 -1.34
N PRO A 173 53.81 -43.20 -2.26
CA PRO A 173 52.47 -42.56 -2.17
C PRO A 173 51.29 -43.29 -2.91
N LYS A 174 50.09 -42.68 -2.83
CA LYS A 174 49.01 -42.58 -3.87
C LYS A 174 48.24 -43.88 -4.21
N LYS A 175 46.96 -43.89 -4.60
CA LYS A 175 46.04 -42.93 -5.23
C LYS A 175 44.62 -43.56 -5.25
N GLU A 176 43.57 -42.73 -5.27
CA GLU A 176 42.34 -42.79 -6.13
C GLU A 176 41.67 -44.16 -6.42
N SER A 177 40.36 -44.37 -6.54
CA SER A 177 39.14 -43.56 -6.62
C SER A 177 37.97 -44.55 -6.72
N CYS A 178 36.74 -44.06 -6.60
CA CYS A 178 35.49 -44.76 -6.91
C CYS A 178 35.51 -45.57 -8.22
N GLU A 179 34.87 -46.74 -8.18
CA GLU A 179 33.66 -47.05 -8.95
C GLU A 179 32.79 -48.05 -8.17
#